data_AF-A0AB74GW93-F1
#
_entry.id   AF-A0AB74GW93-F1
#
_cell.length_a   1.000
_cell.length_b   1.000
_cell.length_c   1.000
_cell.angle_alpha   90.00
_cell.angle_beta   90.00
_cell.angle_gamma   90.00
#
_symmetry.space_group_name_H-M   'P 1'
#
loop_
_entity.id
_entity.type
_entity.pdbx_description
1 polymer ?
#
loop_
_entity_poly.entity_id
_entity_poly.type
_entity_poly.pdbx_seq_one_letter_code
_entity_poly.pdbx_strand_id
1 'polypeptide(L)'
;MSADNALIYVDNIRDALVKYDPPHADTYRRNAEAYKEKIRQTMAPLQARLAQLPANKRWLVTSEGAFSYLARDYGLRELYLWPINADQQGTPQQVRKVIDTMKKERISTIFSESTISDKPARQVAREAGAHYGGVLYVDSLSAADGPVPTWLDLLRVTTETIVNGIQDGMRKQP
;
A
#
# COMPACT_ATOMS: atom_id res chain seq x y z
N MET A 1 6.76 -0.65 2.47
CA MET A 1 6.09 -0.78 1.17
C MET A 1 6.81 0.00 0.06
N SER A 2 8.00 -0.43 -0.38
CA SER A 2 8.71 0.18 -1.53
C SER A 2 9.37 -0.92 -2.33
N ALA A 3 9.23 -0.89 -3.65
CA ALA A 3 9.81 -1.89 -4.54
C ALA A 3 11.34 -1.80 -4.54
N ASP A 4 11.87 -0.58 -4.54
CA ASP A 4 13.31 -0.31 -4.48
C ASP A 4 13.91 -0.76 -3.15
N ASN A 5 13.26 -0.42 -2.03
CA ASN A 5 13.69 -0.91 -0.73
C ASN A 5 13.66 -2.45 -0.68
N ALA A 6 12.70 -3.10 -1.32
CA ALA A 6 12.64 -4.55 -1.34
C ALA A 6 13.83 -5.20 -2.05
N LEU A 7 14.43 -4.54 -3.04
CA LEU A 7 15.67 -5.04 -3.66
C LEU A 7 16.80 -5.12 -2.63
N ILE A 8 16.89 -4.11 -1.75
CA ILE A 8 17.86 -4.09 -0.63
C ILE A 8 17.57 -5.22 0.36
N TYR A 9 16.29 -5.49 0.67
CA TYR A 9 15.92 -6.62 1.53
C TYR A 9 16.37 -7.95 0.92
N VAL A 10 16.16 -8.15 -0.39
CA VAL A 10 16.58 -9.35 -1.11
C VAL A 10 18.10 -9.50 -1.08
N ASP A 11 18.85 -8.41 -1.29
CA ASP A 11 20.32 -8.43 -1.21
C ASP A 11 20.80 -8.78 0.20
N ASN A 12 20.22 -8.20 1.24
CA ASN A 12 20.57 -8.51 2.63
C ASN A 12 20.27 -9.97 3.01
N ILE A 13 19.13 -10.51 2.57
CA ILE A 13 18.76 -11.91 2.80
C ILE A 13 19.72 -12.84 2.06
N ARG A 14 20.03 -12.54 0.79
CA ARG A 14 21.02 -13.29 0.00
C ARG A 14 22.37 -13.33 0.70
N ASP A 15 22.86 -12.17 1.15
CA ASP A 15 24.18 -12.06 1.76
C ASP A 15 24.26 -12.82 3.08
N ALA A 16 23.18 -12.81 3.87
CA ALA A 16 23.06 -13.66 5.05
C ALA A 16 23.07 -15.15 4.69
N LEU A 17 22.27 -15.60 3.72
CA LEU A 17 22.23 -17.00 3.30
C LEU A 17 23.58 -17.48 2.74
N VAL A 18 24.26 -16.68 1.93
CA VAL A 18 25.60 -16.98 1.43
C VAL A 18 26.62 -17.11 2.57
N LYS A 19 26.53 -16.23 3.59
CA LYS A 19 27.43 -16.26 4.75
C LYS A 19 27.24 -17.52 5.61
N TYR A 20 25.98 -17.93 5.82
CA TYR A 20 25.64 -19.00 6.76
C TYR A 20 25.48 -20.38 6.09
N ASP A 21 25.33 -20.45 4.76
CA ASP A 21 25.31 -21.69 3.97
C ASP A 21 26.11 -21.56 2.65
N PRO A 22 27.46 -21.49 2.72
CA PRO A 22 28.32 -21.25 1.57
C PRO A 22 28.23 -22.27 0.42
N PRO A 23 28.05 -23.60 0.66
CA PRO A 23 27.92 -24.58 -0.42
C PRO A 23 26.77 -24.27 -1.41
N HIS A 24 25.74 -23.54 -0.97
CA HIS A 24 24.58 -23.18 -1.79
C HIS A 24 24.62 -21.72 -2.31
N ALA A 25 25.75 -21.03 -2.15
CA ALA A 25 25.87 -19.59 -2.46
C ALA A 25 25.43 -19.21 -3.88
N ASP A 26 25.82 -19.97 -4.91
CA ASP A 26 25.46 -19.67 -6.30
C ASP A 26 23.96 -19.80 -6.55
N THR A 27 23.30 -20.72 -5.84
CA THR A 27 21.83 -20.86 -5.90
C THR A 27 21.16 -19.64 -5.28
N TYR A 28 21.62 -19.16 -4.13
CA TYR A 28 21.07 -17.95 -3.53
C TYR A 28 21.28 -16.71 -4.39
N ARG A 29 22.46 -16.54 -5.00
CA ARG A 29 22.75 -15.43 -5.91
C ARG A 29 21.82 -15.45 -7.13
N ARG A 30 21.68 -16.59 -7.81
CA ARG A 30 20.76 -16.71 -8.96
C ARG A 30 19.31 -16.44 -8.57
N ASN A 31 18.86 -17.01 -7.45
CA ASN A 31 17.49 -16.82 -6.98
C ASN A 31 17.21 -15.36 -6.60
N ALA A 32 18.17 -14.68 -5.96
CA ALA A 32 18.05 -13.28 -5.60
C ALA A 32 17.91 -12.38 -6.84
N GLU A 33 18.75 -12.57 -7.87
CA GLU A 33 18.62 -11.79 -9.11
C GLU A 33 17.30 -12.09 -9.84
N ALA A 34 16.92 -13.36 -9.94
CA ALA A 34 15.64 -13.74 -10.55
C ALA A 34 14.44 -13.17 -9.78
N TYR A 35 14.50 -13.14 -8.44
CA TYR A 35 13.43 -12.59 -7.62
C TYR A 35 13.35 -11.07 -7.73
N LYS A 36 14.48 -10.35 -7.68
CA LYS A 36 14.53 -8.90 -7.91
C LYS A 36 13.91 -8.52 -9.25
N GLU A 37 14.15 -9.31 -10.29
CA GLU A 37 13.53 -9.07 -11.60
C GLU A 37 12.01 -9.26 -11.57
N LYS A 38 11.50 -10.27 -10.85
CA LYS A 38 10.06 -10.42 -10.62
C LYS A 38 9.47 -9.19 -9.90
N ILE A 39 10.15 -8.63 -8.90
CA ILE A 39 9.69 -7.41 -8.20
C ILE A 39 9.51 -6.26 -9.20
N ARG A 40 10.52 -6.02 -10.04
CA ARG A 40 10.47 -4.96 -11.06
C ARG A 40 9.33 -5.18 -12.05
N GLN A 41 9.19 -6.41 -12.56
CA GLN A 41 8.15 -6.77 -13.52
C GLN A 41 6.74 -6.65 -12.93
N THR A 42 6.56 -7.01 -11.65
CA THR A 42 5.28 -6.84 -10.95
C THR A 42 4.89 -5.36 -10.83
N MET A 43 5.85 -4.48 -10.52
CA MET A 43 5.55 -3.07 -10.24
C MET A 43 5.54 -2.16 -11.47
N ALA A 44 6.30 -2.46 -12.52
CA ALA A 44 6.37 -1.64 -13.73
C ALA A 44 4.99 -1.25 -14.32
N PRO A 45 4.04 -2.19 -14.55
CA PRO A 45 2.71 -1.80 -15.06
C PRO A 45 1.91 -0.97 -14.06
N LEU A 46 2.08 -1.20 -12.76
CA LEU A 46 1.33 -0.51 -11.71
C LEU A 46 1.83 0.92 -11.51
N GLN A 47 3.14 1.13 -11.63
CA GLN A 47 3.74 2.46 -11.67
C GLN A 47 3.20 3.28 -12.84
N ALA A 48 3.11 2.69 -14.03
CA ALA A 48 2.53 3.36 -15.20
C ALA A 48 1.07 3.77 -14.95
N ARG A 49 0.27 2.91 -14.32
CA ARG A 49 -1.12 3.20 -13.97
C ARG A 49 -1.25 4.29 -12.91
N LEU A 50 -0.41 4.29 -11.87
CA LEU A 50 -0.36 5.37 -10.88
C LEU A 50 0.01 6.71 -11.53
N ALA A 51 0.96 6.71 -12.46
CA ALA A 51 1.38 7.91 -13.19
C ALA A 51 0.29 8.48 -14.10
N GLN A 52 -0.68 7.67 -14.54
CA GLN A 52 -1.84 8.13 -15.31
C GLN A 52 -2.90 8.83 -14.46
N LEU A 53 -2.88 8.66 -13.13
CA LEU A 53 -3.79 9.40 -12.24
C LEU A 53 -3.45 10.89 -12.29
N PRO A 54 -4.45 11.80 -12.35
CA PRO A 54 -4.20 13.23 -12.25
C PRO A 54 -3.46 13.58 -10.96
N ALA A 55 -2.41 14.42 -11.03
CA ALA A 55 -1.55 14.72 -9.88
C ALA A 55 -2.33 15.25 -8.66
N ASN A 56 -3.39 16.04 -8.88
CA ASN A 56 -4.26 16.55 -7.82
C ASN A 56 -5.19 15.49 -7.19
N LYS A 57 -5.29 14.30 -7.79
CA LYS A 57 -6.09 13.17 -7.32
C LYS A 57 -5.24 12.03 -6.75
N ARG A 58 -3.92 12.15 -6.78
CA ARG A 58 -2.96 11.19 -6.20
C ARG A 58 -2.89 11.32 -4.68
N TRP A 59 -3.98 10.95 -4.02
CA TRP A 59 -4.07 10.88 -2.57
C TRP A 59 -4.23 9.43 -2.13
N LEU A 60 -3.37 9.00 -1.20
CA LEU A 60 -3.50 7.73 -0.51
C LEU A 60 -4.01 8.00 0.90
N VAL A 61 -5.33 7.81 1.09
CA VAL A 61 -5.97 7.94 2.39
C VAL A 61 -6.19 6.56 3.00
N THR A 62 -5.59 6.30 4.14
CA THR A 62 -5.55 4.97 4.79
C THR A 62 -5.93 5.07 6.27
N SER A 63 -6.04 3.94 6.97
CA SER A 63 -6.26 3.98 8.43
C SER A 63 -4.93 4.24 9.13
N GLU A 64 -3.91 3.45 8.80
CA GLU A 64 -2.54 3.61 9.30
C GLU A 64 -1.64 4.29 8.27
N GLY A 65 -0.64 5.04 8.74
CA GLY A 65 0.47 5.57 7.95
C GLY A 65 1.49 4.50 7.49
N ALA A 66 1.02 3.33 7.07
CA ALA A 66 1.87 2.18 6.72
C ALA A 66 2.45 2.27 5.29
N PHE A 67 2.03 3.26 4.50
CA PHE A 67 2.30 3.35 3.07
C PHE A 67 3.20 4.53 2.68
N SER A 68 3.83 5.22 3.63
CA SER A 68 4.68 6.40 3.36
C SER A 68 5.76 6.15 2.31
N TYR A 69 6.37 4.95 2.30
CA TYR A 69 7.35 4.58 1.28
C TYR A 69 6.74 4.41 -0.12
N LEU A 70 5.54 3.82 -0.22
CA LEU A 70 4.83 3.66 -1.49
C LEU A 70 4.40 5.03 -2.01
N ALA A 71 3.87 5.85 -1.11
CA ALA A 71 3.45 7.21 -1.42
C ALA A 71 4.62 8.05 -1.94
N ARG A 72 5.78 7.98 -1.27
CA ARG A 72 7.02 8.63 -1.72
C ARG A 72 7.43 8.17 -3.12
N ASP A 73 7.54 6.86 -3.33
CA ASP A 73 8.09 6.29 -4.57
C ASP A 73 7.22 6.61 -5.80
N TYR A 74 5.91 6.75 -5.62
CA TYR A 74 4.97 6.96 -6.72
C TYR A 74 4.28 8.33 -6.71
N GLY A 75 4.78 9.28 -5.91
CA GLY A 75 4.29 10.66 -5.89
C GLY A 75 2.83 10.78 -5.44
N LEU A 76 2.43 9.99 -4.45
CA LEU A 76 1.13 10.12 -3.79
C LEU A 76 1.26 11.01 -2.56
N ARG A 77 0.25 11.85 -2.31
CA ARG A 77 0.08 12.57 -1.05
C ARG A 77 -0.56 11.62 -0.04
N GLU A 78 0.01 11.52 1.14
CA GLU A 78 -0.45 10.61 2.19
C GLU A 78 -1.37 11.33 3.19
N LEU A 79 -2.42 10.63 3.64
CA LEU A 79 -3.27 11.01 4.75
C LEU A 79 -3.71 9.74 5.50
N TYR A 80 -3.64 9.74 6.82
CA TYR A 80 -4.03 8.57 7.62
C TYR A 80 -4.76 8.99 8.89
N LEU A 81 -5.51 8.05 9.48
CA LEU A 81 -6.18 8.26 10.76
C LEU A 81 -5.17 8.28 11.92
N TRP A 82 -4.21 7.35 11.92
CA TRP A 82 -3.12 7.30 12.90
C TRP A 82 -1.77 6.97 12.23
N PRO A 83 -0.64 7.45 12.78
CA PRO A 83 0.66 7.31 12.14
C PRO A 83 1.23 5.90 12.19
N ILE A 84 1.10 5.21 13.32
CA ILE A 84 1.61 3.86 13.54
C ILE A 84 0.70 3.15 14.54
N ASN A 85 0.64 1.82 14.47
CA ASN A 85 -0.07 0.99 15.44
C ASN A 85 0.40 1.31 16.87
N ALA A 86 -0.50 1.94 17.63
CA ALA A 86 -0.31 2.38 19.00
C ALA A 86 -1.65 2.25 19.74
N ASP A 87 -1.65 2.45 21.06
CA ASP A 87 -2.81 2.23 21.95
C ASP A 87 -4.08 3.01 21.58
N GLN A 88 -3.98 4.08 20.76
CA GLN A 88 -5.11 4.90 20.34
C GLN A 88 -5.29 4.92 18.82
N GLN A 89 -6.21 4.09 18.34
CA GLN A 89 -6.58 3.98 16.93
C GLN A 89 -8.02 4.51 16.72
N GLY A 90 -8.18 5.43 15.77
CA GLY A 90 -9.50 5.91 15.32
C GLY A 90 -10.22 6.81 16.33
N THR A 91 -9.50 7.67 17.06
CA THR A 91 -10.14 8.62 17.99
C THR A 91 -11.01 9.63 17.23
N PRO A 92 -12.05 10.21 17.86
CA PRO A 92 -12.92 11.18 17.18
C PRO A 92 -12.17 12.38 16.57
N GLN A 93 -11.07 12.82 17.20
CA GLN A 93 -10.25 13.92 16.69
C GLN A 93 -9.46 13.52 15.43
N GLN A 94 -8.91 12.31 15.40
CA GLN A 94 -8.22 11.76 14.22
C GLN A 94 -9.19 11.63 13.05
N VAL A 95 -10.36 11.03 13.29
CA VAL A 95 -11.43 10.86 12.29
C VAL A 95 -11.87 12.21 11.72
N ARG A 96 -12.14 13.21 12.58
CA ARG A 96 -12.53 14.56 12.15
C ARG A 96 -11.47 15.21 11.27
N LYS A 97 -10.19 15.16 11.66
CA LYS A 97 -9.09 15.74 10.89
C LYS A 97 -9.02 15.17 9.47
N VAL A 98 -9.20 13.86 9.33
CA VAL A 98 -9.20 13.19 8.02
C VAL A 98 -10.40 13.62 7.19
N ILE A 99 -11.61 13.62 7.76
CA ILE A 99 -12.83 14.06 7.07
C ILE A 99 -12.71 15.49 6.56
N ASP A 100 -12.25 16.42 7.40
CA ASP A 100 -12.11 17.83 7.04
C ASP A 100 -11.09 18.01 5.91
N THR A 101 -9.97 17.29 5.97
CA THR A 101 -8.94 17.31 4.93
C THR A 101 -9.47 16.74 3.61
N MET A 102 -10.19 15.61 3.66
CA MET A 102 -10.78 14.99 2.48
C MET A 102 -11.79 15.92 1.79
N LYS A 103 -12.65 16.60 2.55
CA LYS A 103 -13.60 17.57 2.01
C LYS A 103 -12.89 18.78 1.40
N LYS A 104 -11.92 19.36 2.11
CA LYS A 104 -11.15 20.52 1.66
C LYS A 104 -10.40 20.25 0.35
N GLU A 105 -9.70 19.12 0.28
CA GLU A 105 -8.85 18.76 -0.87
C GLU A 105 -9.62 17.97 -1.94
N ARG A 106 -10.94 17.75 -1.75
CA ARG A 106 -11.83 16.99 -2.65
C ARG A 106 -11.29 15.59 -2.96
N ILE A 107 -10.78 14.92 -1.93
CA ILE A 107 -10.24 13.56 -2.02
C ILE A 107 -11.40 12.57 -2.18
N SER A 108 -11.29 11.69 -3.17
CA SER A 108 -12.41 10.84 -3.59
C SER A 108 -12.48 9.49 -2.90
N THR A 109 -11.40 9.05 -2.26
CA THR A 109 -11.26 7.66 -1.85
C THR A 109 -10.52 7.53 -0.52
N ILE A 110 -10.94 6.57 0.30
CA ILE A 110 -10.24 6.10 1.50
C ILE A 110 -10.23 4.57 1.54
N PHE A 111 -9.17 4.00 2.08
CA PHE A 111 -8.93 2.56 2.23
C PHE A 111 -8.73 2.17 3.69
N SER A 112 -8.84 0.87 4.00
CA SER A 112 -8.35 0.30 5.26
C SER A 112 -7.32 -0.80 5.00
N GLU A 113 -6.79 -1.43 6.04
CA GLU A 113 -5.78 -2.49 5.98
C GLU A 113 -6.34 -3.82 6.52
N SER A 114 -5.76 -4.94 6.08
CA SER A 114 -6.26 -6.30 6.38
C SER A 114 -6.11 -6.72 7.84
N THR A 115 -5.23 -6.07 8.60
CA THR A 115 -4.88 -6.40 9.99
C THR A 115 -5.62 -5.56 11.03
N ILE A 116 -6.42 -4.59 10.60
CA ILE A 116 -7.16 -3.66 11.48
C ILE A 116 -8.66 -3.63 11.09
N SER A 117 -9.49 -3.00 11.92
CA SER A 117 -10.92 -2.86 11.62
C SER A 117 -11.18 -1.83 10.52
N ASP A 118 -12.01 -2.18 9.53
CA ASP A 118 -12.42 -1.27 8.45
C ASP A 118 -13.47 -0.21 8.86
N LYS A 119 -14.04 -0.32 10.07
CA LYS A 119 -15.13 0.54 10.55
C LYS A 119 -14.77 2.03 10.54
N PRO A 120 -13.59 2.48 11.01
CA PRO A 120 -13.22 3.89 10.97
C PRO A 120 -13.12 4.43 9.54
N ALA A 121 -12.46 3.70 8.62
CA ALA A 121 -12.34 4.10 7.22
C ALA A 121 -13.70 4.20 6.52
N ARG A 122 -14.61 3.26 6.78
CA ARG A 122 -15.99 3.32 6.25
C ARG A 122 -16.79 4.49 6.83
N GLN A 123 -16.61 4.81 8.11
CA GLN A 123 -17.28 5.97 8.72
C GLN A 123 -16.80 7.27 8.07
N VAL A 124 -15.49 7.44 7.92
CA VAL A 124 -14.90 8.58 7.23
C VAL A 124 -15.41 8.68 5.80
N ALA A 125 -15.46 7.57 5.05
CA ALA A 125 -15.99 7.55 3.69
C ALA A 125 -17.42 8.10 3.62
N ARG A 126 -18.31 7.65 4.51
CA ARG A 126 -19.70 8.14 4.58
C ARG A 126 -19.77 9.63 4.91
N GLU A 127 -19.04 10.08 5.93
CA GLU A 127 -19.11 11.46 6.42
C GLU A 127 -18.41 12.47 5.50
N ALA A 128 -17.38 12.03 4.76
CA ALA A 128 -16.67 12.82 3.76
C ALA A 128 -17.38 12.85 2.40
N GLY A 129 -18.35 11.97 2.15
CA GLY A 129 -18.94 11.77 0.82
C GLY A 129 -17.95 11.17 -0.17
N ALA A 130 -17.07 10.29 0.32
CA ALA A 130 -16.01 9.65 -0.45
C ALA A 130 -16.29 8.16 -0.67
N HIS A 131 -15.63 7.58 -1.66
CA HIS A 131 -15.69 6.15 -1.94
C HIS A 131 -14.79 5.37 -0.96
N TYR A 132 -15.33 4.32 -0.34
CA TYR A 132 -14.50 3.34 0.33
C TYR A 132 -13.88 2.39 -0.70
N GLY A 133 -12.57 2.53 -0.91
CA GLY A 133 -11.81 1.85 -1.97
C GLY A 133 -11.40 0.41 -1.65
N GLY A 134 -11.73 -0.09 -0.46
CA GLY A 134 -11.46 -1.47 -0.05
C GLY A 134 -10.28 -1.61 0.90
N VAL A 135 -9.79 -2.84 1.01
CA VAL A 135 -8.78 -3.27 1.97
C VAL A 135 -7.43 -3.43 1.28
N LEU A 136 -6.38 -2.87 1.87
CA LEU A 136 -4.99 -2.97 1.45
C LEU A 136 -4.22 -3.97 2.33
N TYR A 137 -3.13 -4.50 1.79
CA TYR A 137 -2.25 -5.43 2.48
C TYR A 137 -0.87 -4.80 2.67
N VAL A 138 -0.37 -4.84 3.90
CA VAL A 138 0.93 -4.27 4.29
C VAL A 138 1.66 -5.09 5.33
N ASP A 139 1.01 -5.43 6.44
CA ASP A 139 1.67 -6.09 7.59
C ASP A 139 1.63 -7.61 7.52
N SER A 140 0.70 -8.19 6.75
CA SER A 140 0.52 -9.63 6.65
C SER A 140 0.09 -10.07 5.25
N LEU A 141 0.53 -11.26 4.89
CA LEU A 141 -0.02 -12.03 3.77
C LEU A 141 -1.35 -12.66 4.18
N SER A 142 -2.13 -13.10 3.20
CA SER A 142 -3.25 -14.01 3.46
C SER A 142 -2.76 -15.44 3.65
N ALA A 143 -3.69 -16.33 4.01
CA ALA A 143 -3.48 -17.77 3.85
C ALA A 143 -3.18 -18.13 2.38
N ALA A 144 -2.67 -19.34 2.15
CA ALA A 144 -2.24 -19.81 0.83
C ALA A 144 -3.37 -19.85 -0.21
N ASP A 145 -4.62 -20.05 0.22
CA ASP A 145 -5.84 -20.01 -0.58
C ASP A 145 -6.52 -18.62 -0.61
N GLY A 146 -5.92 -17.65 0.07
CA GLY A 146 -6.40 -16.27 0.11
C GLY A 146 -5.91 -15.41 -1.06
N PRO A 147 -6.34 -14.14 -1.11
CA PRO A 147 -6.09 -13.25 -2.25
C PRO A 147 -4.64 -12.75 -2.36
N VAL A 148 -3.86 -12.84 -1.29
CA VAL A 148 -2.50 -12.27 -1.17
C VAL A 148 -1.53 -13.28 -0.53
N PRO A 149 -1.30 -14.45 -1.15
CA PRO A 149 -0.52 -15.53 -0.54
C PRO A 149 0.99 -15.29 -0.61
N THR A 150 1.45 -14.35 -1.45
CA THR A 150 2.87 -14.03 -1.62
C THR A 150 3.14 -12.54 -1.49
N TRP A 151 4.39 -12.16 -1.24
CA TRP A 151 4.79 -10.76 -1.19
C TRP A 151 4.65 -10.04 -2.55
N LEU A 152 4.81 -10.75 -3.67
CA LEU A 152 4.55 -10.19 -5.00
C LEU A 152 3.06 -9.92 -5.20
N ASP A 153 2.19 -10.81 -4.72
CA ASP A 153 0.75 -10.58 -4.70
C ASP A 153 0.38 -9.40 -3.80
N LEU A 154 1.08 -9.23 -2.68
CA LEU A 154 0.84 -8.10 -1.77
C LEU A 154 1.13 -6.78 -2.47
N LEU A 155 2.28 -6.67 -3.14
CA LEU A 155 2.60 -5.48 -3.93
C LEU A 155 1.55 -5.22 -5.02
N ARG A 156 1.19 -6.28 -5.76
CA ARG A 156 0.25 -6.19 -6.87
C ARG A 156 -1.14 -5.79 -6.41
N VAL A 157 -1.76 -6.57 -5.54
CA VAL A 157 -3.14 -6.39 -5.07
C VAL A 157 -3.30 -5.05 -4.36
N THR A 158 -2.37 -4.69 -3.47
CA THR A 158 -2.42 -3.37 -2.81
C THR A 158 -2.38 -2.24 -3.83
N THR A 159 -1.44 -2.26 -4.76
CA THR A 159 -1.28 -1.15 -5.72
C THR A 159 -2.43 -1.10 -6.74
N GLU A 160 -2.91 -2.26 -7.20
CA GLU A 160 -4.11 -2.37 -8.05
C GLU A 160 -5.35 -1.81 -7.35
N THR A 161 -5.52 -2.12 -6.06
CA THR A 161 -6.65 -1.64 -5.25
C THR A 161 -6.59 -0.13 -5.08
N ILE A 162 -5.39 0.44 -4.85
CA ILE A 162 -5.18 1.90 -4.80
C ILE A 162 -5.60 2.55 -6.12
N VAL A 163 -5.08 2.07 -7.25
CA VAL A 163 -5.39 2.65 -8.57
C VAL A 163 -6.89 2.57 -8.86
N ASN A 164 -7.49 1.38 -8.70
CA ASN A 164 -8.89 1.14 -8.99
C ASN A 164 -9.79 1.99 -8.07
N GLY A 165 -9.50 1.99 -6.76
CA GLY A 165 -10.28 2.75 -5.79
C GLY A 165 -10.24 4.26 -6.04
N ILE A 166 -9.08 4.82 -6.43
CA ILE A 166 -8.99 6.24 -6.81
C ILE A 166 -9.81 6.50 -8.08
N GLN A 167 -9.68 5.66 -9.11
CA GLN A 167 -10.45 5.80 -10.35
C GLN A 167 -11.96 5.73 -10.13
N ASP A 168 -12.42 4.77 -9.34
CA ASP A 168 -13.84 4.60 -9.02
C ASP A 168 -14.37 5.74 -8.15
N GLY A 169 -13.57 6.22 -7.20
CA GLY A 169 -13.90 7.40 -6.41
C GLY A 169 -14.07 8.65 -7.28
N MET A 170 -13.18 8.87 -8.25
CA MET A 170 -13.29 10.01 -9.17
C MET A 170 -14.56 9.95 -10.02
N ARG A 171 -15.02 8.77 -10.43
CA ARG A 171 -16.28 8.60 -11.20
C ARG A 171 -17.53 8.83 -10.36
N LYS A 172 -17.44 8.63 -9.04
CA LYS A 172 -18.56 8.75 -8.09
C LYS A 172 -18.66 10.14 -7.45
N GLN A 173 -17.63 10.98 -7.59
CA GLN A 173 -17.72 12.38 -7.17
C GLN A 173 -18.60 13.16 -8.16
N PRO A 174 -19.59 13.93 -7.67
CA PRO A 174 -20.41 14.80 -8.50
C PRO A 174 -19.64 15.98 -9.09
#